data_AF-A0A1X7USZ2-F1
#
_entry.id   AF-A0A1X7USZ2-F1
#
_cell.length_a   1.000
_cell.length_b   1.000
_cell.length_c   1.000
_cell.angle_alpha   90.00
_cell.angle_beta   90.00
_cell.angle_gamma   90.00
#
_symmetry.space_group_name_H-M   'P 1'
#
loop_
_entity.id
_entity.type
_entity.pdbx_description
1 polymer ?
#
loop_
_entity_poly.entity_id
_entity_poly.type
_entity_poly.pdbx_seq_one_letter_code
_entity_poly.pdbx_strand_id
1 'polypeptide(L)'
;IWKSRETNKHEWTSLRGNDRKKLLLKLPPAIPDIIPGDNGDKIKKIWMAHQWIKDFINIKLDGHSKANITPYMQIKCCHVPNQMKRYNGIKRYSGQGTCICIISIMIINMPNHMDAPKEVLITEARIDQLSTNQRQKREYRKRNTSYWSNEIYLKRQK
;
A
#
# COMPACT_ATOMS: atom_id res chain seq x y z
N ILE A 1 13.59 14.68 1.65
CA ILE A 1 15.06 14.61 1.62
C ILE A 1 15.58 13.92 0.37
N TRP A 2 14.83 13.85 -0.74
CA TRP A 2 15.27 13.16 -1.95
C TRP A 2 15.88 14.17 -2.92
N LYS A 3 17.04 13.85 -3.49
CA LYS A 3 17.66 14.69 -4.51
C LYS A 3 17.24 14.17 -5.88
N SER A 4 16.53 15.00 -6.63
CA SER A 4 16.05 14.63 -7.95
C SER A 4 17.19 14.46 -8.93
N ARG A 5 17.18 13.35 -9.69
CA ARG A 5 18.18 13.11 -10.74
C ARG A 5 18.01 14.05 -11.93
N GLU A 6 16.79 14.51 -12.17
CA GLU A 6 16.47 15.38 -13.31
C GLU A 6 16.70 16.85 -12.97
N THR A 7 16.24 17.30 -11.79
CA THR A 7 16.33 18.72 -11.42
C THR A 7 17.55 19.04 -10.56
N ASN A 8 18.28 18.02 -10.08
CA ASN A 8 19.39 18.12 -9.11
C ASN A 8 19.05 18.89 -7.82
N LYS A 9 17.77 19.19 -7.61
CA LYS A 9 17.22 19.92 -6.47
C LYS A 9 16.74 18.94 -5.41
N HIS A 10 16.75 19.41 -4.17
CA HIS A 10 16.23 18.68 -3.04
C HIS A 10 14.72 18.89 -2.99
N GLU A 11 13.97 17.82 -3.20
CA GLU A 11 12.51 17.85 -3.23
C GLU A 11 11.91 17.18 -1.99
N TRP A 12 10.79 17.75 -1.56
CA TRP A 12 9.97 17.23 -0.46
C TRP A 12 9.10 16.10 -0.98
N THR A 13 9.65 14.88 -0.98
CA THR A 13 8.87 13.68 -1.25
C THR A 13 8.21 13.20 0.05
N SER A 14 6.93 12.82 -0.01
CA SER A 14 6.23 12.14 1.08
C SER A 14 7.05 10.97 1.62
N LEU A 15 7.26 10.91 2.94
CA LEU A 15 7.95 9.80 3.59
C LEU A 15 7.29 8.47 3.21
N ARG A 16 8.02 7.56 2.57
CA ARG A 16 7.57 6.20 2.27
C ARG A 16 7.48 5.39 3.56
N GLY A 17 6.70 4.31 3.54
CA GLY A 17 6.41 3.50 4.74
C GLY A 17 7.66 3.01 5.48
N ASN A 18 8.71 2.63 4.77
CA ASN A 18 9.96 2.15 5.38
C ASN A 18 10.78 3.30 6.01
N ASP A 19 10.84 4.45 5.34
CA ASP A 19 11.53 5.63 5.86
C ASP A 19 10.83 6.20 7.08
N ARG A 20 9.49 6.18 7.07
CA ARG A 20 8.66 6.50 8.24
C ARG A 20 8.98 5.58 9.43
N LYS A 21 9.10 4.27 9.21
CA LYS A 21 9.50 3.33 10.28
C LYS A 21 10.88 3.64 10.82
N LYS A 22 11.87 3.84 9.95
CA LYS A 22 13.25 4.16 10.34
C LYS A 22 13.31 5.48 11.12
N LEU A 23 12.57 6.49 10.68
CA LEU A 23 12.49 7.79 11.35
C LEU A 23 11.81 7.65 12.72
N LEU A 24 10.68 6.96 12.81
CA LEU A 24 9.97 6.75 14.08
C LEU A 24 10.76 5.90 15.09
N LEU A 25 11.66 5.03 14.63
CA LEU A 25 12.52 4.21 15.49
C LEU A 25 13.78 4.96 15.96
N LYS A 26 14.45 5.67 15.05
CA LYS A 26 15.77 6.25 15.31
C LYS A 26 15.72 7.69 15.83
N LEU A 27 14.68 8.43 15.48
CA LEU A 27 14.59 9.85 15.82
C LEU A 27 14.32 10.07 17.32
N PRO A 28 13.36 9.40 17.99
CA PRO A 28 13.06 9.65 19.40
C PRO A 28 14.23 9.52 20.38
N PRO A 29 15.11 8.52 20.26
CA PRO A 29 16.28 8.43 21.13
C PRO A 29 17.36 9.46 20.80
N ALA A 30 17.41 9.99 19.58
CA ALA A 30 18.43 10.95 19.12
C ALA A 30 18.02 12.43 19.31
N ILE A 31 16.75 12.72 19.60
CA ILE A 31 16.24 14.08 19.81
C ILE A 31 16.95 14.83 20.95
N PRO A 32 17.26 14.21 22.12
CA PRO A 32 17.99 14.88 23.20
C PRO A 32 19.38 15.39 22.81
N ASP A 33 20.06 14.68 21.90
CA ASP A 33 21.41 15.04 21.46
C ASP A 33 21.41 16.17 20.42
N ILE A 34 20.28 16.36 19.72
CA ILE A 34 20.14 17.35 18.64
C ILE A 34 19.60 18.67 19.17
N ILE A 35 18.72 18.63 20.17
CA ILE A 35 18.05 19.82 20.71
C ILE A 35 18.70 20.16 22.06
N PRO A 36 19.39 21.30 22.18
CA PRO A 36 20.08 21.66 23.41
C PRO A 36 19.10 21.91 24.57
N GLY A 37 19.52 21.49 25.77
CA GLY A 37 18.79 21.67 27.04
C GLY A 37 17.66 20.67 27.28
N ASP A 38 16.87 20.90 28.32
CA ASP A 38 15.77 20.03 28.78
C ASP A 38 14.65 19.79 27.75
N ASN A 39 14.64 20.56 26.65
CA ASN A 39 13.61 20.49 25.64
C ASN A 39 13.67 19.18 24.87
N GLY A 40 14.86 18.61 24.62
CA GLY A 40 15.00 17.34 23.93
C GLY A 40 14.37 16.17 24.68
N ASP A 41 14.56 16.10 26.01
CA ASP A 41 13.95 15.08 26.86
C ASP A 41 12.44 15.26 27.03
N LYS A 42 11.95 16.51 27.07
CA LYS A 42 10.50 16.80 27.05
C LYS A 42 9.87 16.31 25.74
N ILE A 43 10.50 16.57 24.59
CA ILE A 43 10.02 16.13 23.27
C ILE A 43 10.03 14.59 23.15
N LYS A 44 11.04 13.93 23.72
CA LYS A 44 11.10 12.46 23.80
C LYS A 44 9.95 11.86 24.62
N LYS A 45 9.60 12.47 25.76
CA LYS A 45 8.44 12.05 26.59
C LYS A 45 7.10 12.30 25.89
N ILE A 46 6.96 13.45 25.22
CA ILE A 46 5.80 13.81 24.42
C ILE A 46 5.46 12.71 23.40
N TRP A 47 6.46 12.09 22.76
CA TRP A 47 6.27 11.03 21.77
C TRP A 47 5.55 9.75 22.29
N MET A 48 5.36 9.60 23.60
CA MET A 48 4.62 8.49 24.23
C MET A 48 3.07 8.68 24.22
N ALA A 49 2.54 9.16 23.10
CA ALA A 49 1.13 9.25 22.67
C ALA A 49 0.11 9.96 23.59
N HIS A 50 -0.11 9.50 24.82
CA HIS A 50 -1.12 10.12 25.70
C HIS A 50 -0.71 11.49 26.23
N GLN A 51 0.58 11.68 26.51
CA GLN A 51 1.11 12.96 26.94
C GLN A 51 1.07 13.99 25.79
N TRP A 52 1.23 13.52 24.54
CA TRP A 52 1.21 14.36 23.36
C TRP A 52 -0.07 15.17 23.18
N ILE A 53 -1.25 14.59 23.44
CA ILE A 53 -2.51 15.34 23.30
C ILE A 53 -2.61 16.41 24.38
N LYS A 54 -2.17 16.12 25.61
CA LYS A 54 -2.16 17.10 26.71
C LYS A 54 -1.19 18.23 26.43
N ASP A 55 -0.01 17.89 25.92
CA ASP A 55 1.02 18.85 25.58
C ASP A 55 0.64 19.65 24.33
N PHE A 56 -0.05 19.05 23.36
CA PHE A 56 -0.59 19.75 22.19
C PHE A 56 -1.60 20.82 22.60
N ILE A 57 -2.49 20.54 23.54
CA ILE A 57 -3.49 21.51 24.04
C ILE A 57 -2.82 22.61 24.90
N ASN A 58 -1.69 22.31 25.55
CA ASN A 58 -0.97 23.26 26.40
C ASN A 58 -0.10 24.26 25.62
N ILE A 59 0.12 24.06 24.32
CA ILE A 59 0.87 25.01 23.48
C ILE A 59 0.02 26.28 23.28
N LYS A 60 0.49 27.41 23.83
CA LYS A 60 -0.13 28.74 23.67
C LYS A 60 0.23 29.37 22.32
N LEU A 61 -0.04 28.68 21.22
CA LEU A 61 0.02 29.23 19.86
C LEU A 61 -1.34 29.05 19.19
N ASP A 62 -1.67 29.97 18.27
CA ASP A 62 -2.83 29.81 17.41
C ASP A 62 -2.75 28.50 16.62
N GLY A 63 -3.85 27.76 16.61
CA GLY A 63 -3.93 26.44 15.98
C GLY A 63 -3.79 25.25 16.92
N HIS A 64 -3.41 25.46 18.19
CA HIS A 64 -3.22 24.39 19.18
C HIS A 64 -4.40 24.26 20.15
N SER A 65 -5.62 24.38 19.63
CA SER A 65 -6.84 24.20 20.40
C SER A 65 -7.34 22.75 20.34
N LYS A 66 -8.21 22.38 21.28
CA LYS A 66 -8.87 21.06 21.29
C LYS A 66 -9.67 20.80 20.00
N ALA A 67 -10.15 21.83 19.33
CA ALA A 67 -10.87 21.72 18.05
C ALA A 67 -9.98 21.25 16.90
N ASN A 68 -8.67 21.45 17.00
CA ASN A 68 -7.70 21.10 15.95
C ASN A 68 -7.04 19.72 16.16
N ILE A 69 -7.52 18.96 17.15
CA ILE A 69 -7.11 17.58 17.33
C ILE A 69 -7.67 16.76 16.17
N THR A 70 -6.78 16.29 15.29
CA THR A 70 -7.25 15.52 14.14
C THR A 70 -7.73 14.14 14.57
N PRO A 71 -8.67 13.52 13.85
CA PRO A 71 -9.14 12.17 14.13
C PRO A 71 -8.01 11.14 14.27
N TYR A 72 -6.92 11.30 13.49
CA TYR A 72 -5.74 10.45 13.59
C TYR A 72 -5.02 10.58 14.94
N MET A 73 -4.96 11.77 15.53
CA MET A 73 -4.37 11.97 16.86
C MET A 73 -5.17 11.21 17.92
N GLN A 74 -6.49 11.32 17.87
CA GLN A 74 -7.41 10.64 18.79
C GLN A 74 -7.37 9.11 18.61
N ILE A 75 -7.35 8.61 17.37
CA ILE A 75 -7.20 7.18 17.07
C ILE A 75 -5.90 6.63 17.64
N LYS A 76 -4.78 7.35 17.45
CA LYS A 76 -3.47 6.88 17.90
C LYS A 76 -3.33 6.83 19.43
N CYS A 77 -3.98 7.74 20.15
CA CYS A 77 -3.83 7.81 21.61
C CYS A 77 -4.87 6.96 22.35
N CYS A 78 -6.13 7.01 21.92
CA CYS A 78 -7.23 6.35 22.64
C CYS A 78 -7.55 4.97 22.06
N HIS A 79 -7.60 4.84 20.73
CA HIS A 79 -8.11 3.62 20.09
C HIS A 79 -7.02 2.57 19.86
N VAL A 80 -5.82 2.97 19.44
CA VAL A 80 -4.69 2.06 19.18
C VAL A 80 -4.31 1.24 20.43
N PRO A 81 -4.09 1.81 21.62
CA PRO A 81 -3.76 1.01 22.81
C PRO A 81 -4.87 0.03 23.20
N ASN A 82 -6.13 0.45 23.08
CA ASN A 82 -7.29 -0.40 23.37
C ASN A 82 -7.40 -1.58 22.38
N GLN A 83 -7.14 -1.34 21.10
CA GLN A 83 -7.10 -2.39 20.09
C GLN A 83 -5.90 -3.32 20.26
N MET A 84 -4.72 -2.80 20.64
CA MET A 84 -3.57 -3.64 20.96
C MET A 84 -3.84 -4.57 22.14
N LYS A 85 -4.51 -4.09 23.20
CA LYS A 85 -4.91 -4.91 24.35
C LYS A 85 -5.94 -5.98 23.98
N ARG A 86 -6.95 -5.63 23.18
CA ARG A 86 -8.06 -6.54 22.83
C ARG A 86 -7.70 -7.60 21.78
N TYR A 87 -6.84 -7.25 20.82
CA TYR A 87 -6.59 -8.08 19.63
C TYR A 87 -5.13 -8.49 19.45
N ASN A 88 -4.28 -8.22 20.44
CA ASN A 88 -2.83 -8.51 20.44
C ASN A 88 -2.10 -7.96 19.19
N GLY A 89 -2.58 -6.81 18.67
CA GLY A 89 -1.99 -6.13 17.53
C GLY A 89 -3.02 -5.51 16.58
N ILE A 90 -2.56 -4.53 15.80
CA ILE A 90 -3.41 -3.78 14.84
C ILE A 90 -3.10 -4.17 13.39
N LYS A 91 -1.99 -4.90 13.17
CA LYS A 91 -1.49 -5.26 11.83
C LYS A 91 -2.55 -5.99 10.98
N ARG A 92 -3.38 -6.83 11.60
CA ARG A 92 -4.47 -7.57 10.95
C ARG A 92 -5.51 -6.64 10.30
N TYR A 93 -5.66 -5.43 10.79
CA TYR A 93 -6.62 -4.43 10.30
C TYR A 93 -5.97 -3.38 9.38
N SER A 94 -4.70 -3.57 9.01
CA SER A 94 -4.02 -2.63 8.12
C SER A 94 -4.38 -2.92 6.65
N GLY A 95 -4.76 -1.88 5.91
CA GLY A 95 -4.98 -1.95 4.46
C GLY A 95 -3.70 -2.14 3.64
N GLN A 96 -2.56 -2.46 4.26
CA GLN A 96 -1.29 -2.65 3.55
C GLN A 96 -1.37 -3.77 2.52
N GLY A 97 -2.09 -4.86 2.82
CA GLY A 97 -2.29 -5.95 1.87
C GLY A 97 -3.02 -5.49 0.61
N THR A 98 -4.12 -4.74 0.77
CA THR A 98 -4.89 -4.18 -0.35
C THR A 98 -4.08 -3.18 -1.17
N CYS A 99 -3.32 -2.28 -0.53
CA CYS A 99 -2.48 -1.33 -1.25
C CYS A 99 -1.36 -2.03 -2.04
N ILE A 100 -0.75 -3.09 -1.49
CA ILE A 100 0.25 -3.89 -2.21
C ILE A 100 -0.40 -4.59 -3.40
N CYS A 101 -1.57 -5.21 -3.23
CA CYS A 101 -2.29 -5.83 -4.35
C CYS A 101 -2.59 -4.84 -5.48
N ILE A 102 -3.03 -3.62 -5.15
CA ILE A 102 -3.29 -2.56 -6.15
C ILE A 102 -1.99 -2.16 -6.88
N ILE A 103 -0.89 -1.97 -6.14
CA ILE A 103 0.43 -1.67 -6.73
C ILE A 103 0.88 -2.82 -7.65
N SER A 104 0.72 -4.07 -7.23
CA SER A 104 1.04 -5.25 -8.05
C SER A 104 0.20 -5.30 -9.32
N ILE A 105 -1.10 -5.00 -9.25
CA ILE A 105 -1.99 -4.91 -10.41
C ILE A 105 -1.52 -3.79 -11.37
N MET A 106 -1.13 -2.62 -10.84
CA MET A 106 -0.58 -1.55 -11.67
C MET A 106 0.74 -1.95 -12.35
N ILE A 107 1.64 -2.64 -11.64
CA ILE A 107 2.92 -3.09 -12.19
C ILE A 107 2.72 -4.14 -13.28
N ILE A 108 1.83 -5.11 -13.06
CA ILE A 108 1.51 -6.16 -14.06
C ILE A 108 0.91 -5.55 -15.33
N ASN A 109 0.06 -4.54 -15.19
CA ASN A 109 -0.59 -3.87 -16.32
C ASN A 109 0.21 -2.68 -16.87
N MET A 110 1.44 -2.46 -16.38
CA MET A 110 2.27 -1.39 -16.88
C MET A 110 2.81 -1.78 -18.27
N PRO A 111 2.73 -0.90 -19.29
CA PRO A 111 3.07 -1.24 -20.68
C PRO A 111 4.54 -1.69 -20.88
N ASN A 112 5.41 -1.44 -19.89
CA ASN A 112 6.81 -1.89 -19.88
C ASN A 112 7.00 -3.32 -19.33
N HIS A 113 5.95 -4.03 -18.90
CA HIS A 113 6.07 -5.42 -18.41
C HIS A 113 6.03 -6.46 -19.55
N MET A 114 5.56 -6.08 -20.74
CA MET A 114 5.62 -6.96 -21.90
C MET A 114 7.01 -6.81 -22.54
N ASP A 115 8.00 -7.53 -22.02
CA ASP A 115 9.21 -7.83 -22.79
C ASP A 115 8.78 -8.74 -23.97
N ALA A 116 8.22 -8.13 -25.01
CA ALA A 116 7.77 -8.83 -26.20
C ALA A 116 8.83 -9.82 -26.75
N PRO A 117 10.14 -9.50 -26.74
CA PRO A 117 11.17 -10.47 -27.13
C PRO A 117 11.22 -11.71 -26.24
N LYS A 118 11.06 -11.56 -24.92
CA LYS A 118 11.07 -12.67 -23.97
C LYS A 118 9.83 -13.57 -24.17
N GLU A 119 8.66 -12.98 -24.37
CA GLU A 119 7.43 -13.74 -24.63
C GLU A 119 7.50 -14.51 -25.95
N VAL A 120 8.13 -13.95 -26.99
CA VAL A 120 8.40 -14.64 -28.26
C VAL A 120 9.30 -15.86 -28.02
N LEU A 121 10.43 -15.69 -27.33
CA LEU A 121 11.36 -16.79 -27.04
C LEU A 121 10.74 -17.92 -26.20
N ILE A 122 9.94 -17.56 -25.18
CA ILE A 122 9.21 -18.55 -24.36
C ILE A 122 8.16 -19.28 -25.20
N THR A 123 7.50 -18.57 -26.13
CA THR A 123 6.49 -19.15 -27.01
C THR A 123 7.10 -20.12 -28.01
N GLU A 124 8.24 -19.77 -28.62
CA GLU A 124 9.00 -20.66 -29.50
C GLU A 124 9.44 -21.93 -28.75
N ALA A 125 10.04 -21.79 -27.57
CA ALA A 125 10.45 -22.94 -26.76
C ALA A 125 9.28 -23.87 -26.39
N ARG A 126 8.08 -23.32 -26.15
CA ARG A 126 6.86 -24.10 -25.91
C ARG A 126 6.38 -24.82 -27.17
N ILE A 127 6.47 -24.18 -28.33
CA ILE A 127 6.11 -24.80 -29.62
C ILE A 127 7.06 -25.97 -29.91
N ASP A 128 8.36 -25.81 -29.70
CA ASP A 128 9.36 -26.87 -29.88
C ASP A 128 9.10 -28.06 -28.95
N GLN A 129 8.81 -27.81 -27.67
CA GLN A 129 8.45 -28.88 -26.72
C GLN A 129 7.16 -29.61 -27.11
N LEU A 130 6.21 -28.90 -27.72
CA LEU A 130 4.93 -29.45 -28.14
C LEU A 130 4.95 -30.00 -29.57
N SER A 131 6.07 -29.85 -30.31
CA SER A 131 6.20 -30.26 -31.71
C SER A 131 5.96 -31.75 -31.93
N THR A 132 6.26 -32.57 -30.92
CA THR A 132 6.05 -34.02 -30.93
C THR A 132 4.59 -34.43 -30.71
N ASN A 133 3.74 -33.52 -30.23
CA ASN A 133 2.34 -33.78 -29.92
C ASN A 133 1.43 -33.21 -31.00
N GLN A 134 0.71 -34.07 -31.73
CA GLN A 134 -0.36 -33.61 -32.60
C GLN A 134 -1.56 -33.14 -31.77
N ARG A 135 -2.03 -31.92 -32.04
CA ARG A 135 -3.24 -31.37 -31.43
C ARG A 135 -4.45 -32.21 -31.82
N GLN A 136 -4.99 -32.98 -30.87
CA GLN A 136 -6.26 -33.66 -31.10
C GLN A 136 -7.41 -32.65 -31.10
N LYS A 137 -8.33 -32.80 -32.07
CA LYS A 137 -9.57 -32.03 -32.12
C LYS A 137 -10.41 -32.42 -30.91
N ARG A 138 -10.58 -31.49 -29.96
CA ARG A 138 -11.47 -31.70 -28.82
C ARG A 138 -12.87 -31.99 -29.32
N GLU A 139 -13.48 -33.05 -28.79
CA GLU A 139 -14.87 -33.37 -29.09
C GLU A 139 -15.77 -32.26 -28.53
N TYR A 140 -16.47 -31.55 -29.44
CA TYR A 140 -17.32 -30.45 -29.05
C TYR A 140 -18.72 -30.97 -28.71
N ARG A 141 -19.00 -31.08 -27.41
CA ARG A 141 -20.35 -31.41 -26.92
C ARG A 141 -21.13 -30.15 -26.58
N LYS A 142 -22.14 -29.82 -27.39
CA LYS A 142 -23.10 -28.74 -27.10
C LYS A 142 -23.88 -29.09 -25.82
N ARG A 143 -23.58 -28.41 -24.71
CA ARG A 143 -24.23 -28.67 -23.41
C ARG A 143 -25.69 -28.24 -23.35
N ASN A 144 -26.07 -27.21 -24.09
CA ASN A 144 -27.44 -26.71 -24.15
C ASN A 144 -27.95 -26.76 -25.59
N THR A 145 -28.44 -27.93 -25.99
CA THR A 145 -28.95 -28.15 -27.35
C THR A 145 -30.09 -27.21 -27.68
N SER A 146 -31.04 -26.99 -26.75
CA SER A 146 -32.18 -26.07 -26.91
C SER A 146 -31.74 -24.65 -27.26
N TYR A 147 -30.76 -24.13 -26.53
CA TYR A 147 -30.25 -22.79 -26.77
C TYR A 147 -29.63 -22.65 -28.16
N TRP A 148 -28.77 -23.61 -28.53
CA TRP A 148 -28.04 -23.58 -29.79
C TRP A 148 -28.89 -23.97 -31.01
N SER A 149 -30.03 -24.64 -30.82
CA SER A 149 -30.92 -25.02 -31.91
C SER A 149 -31.98 -23.96 -32.21
N ASN A 150 -32.62 -23.39 -31.18
CA ASN A 150 -33.82 -22.58 -31.37
C ASN A 150 -33.70 -21.19 -30.74
N GLU A 151 -33.23 -21.09 -29.50
CA GLU A 151 -33.26 -19.83 -28.75
C GLU A 151 -32.30 -18.77 -29.32
N ILE A 152 -31.18 -19.20 -29.91
CA ILE A 152 -30.20 -18.29 -30.52
C ILE A 152 -30.77 -17.53 -31.72
N TYR A 153 -31.63 -18.16 -32.52
CA TYR A 153 -32.27 -17.51 -33.67
C TYR A 153 -33.34 -16.52 -33.22
N LEU A 154 -34.14 -16.92 -32.21
CA LEU A 154 -35.17 -16.05 -31.63
C LEU A 154 -34.59 -14.79 -30.96
N LYS A 155 -33.42 -14.90 -30.31
CA LYS A 155 -32.74 -13.74 -29.72
C LYS A 155 -32.13 -12.79 -30.75
N ARG A 156 -31.81 -13.27 -31.96
CA ARG A 156 -31.19 -12.47 -33.03
C ARG A 156 -32.22 -11.83 -33.98
N GLN A 157 -33.48 -12.24 -33.90
CA GLN A 157 -34.60 -11.62 -34.62
C GLN A 157 -35.19 -10.41 -33.88
N LYS A 158 -34.77 -10.15 -32.63
CA LYS A 158 -34.97 -8.88 -31.93
C LYS A 158 -33.80 -7.94 -32.20
#